data_AF-A0A522TA44-F1
#
_entry.id   AF-A0A522TA44-F1
#
_cell.length_a   1.000
_cell.length_b   1.000
_cell.length_c   1.000
_cell.angle_alpha   90.00
_cell.angle_beta   90.00
_cell.angle_gamma   90.00
#
_symmetry.space_group_name_H-M   'P 1'
#
loop_
_entity.id
_entity.type
_entity.pdbx_description
1 polymer ?
#
loop_
_entity_poly.entity_id
_entity_poly.type
_entity_poly.pdbx_seq_one_letter_code
_entity_poly.pdbx_strand_id
1 'polypeptide(L)'
;MKRSSLTTRLAQAAGLASMLLLAACGKHETPAPTAPSAASSMAPTATVAIATSAPAPASSAKPEATPARTGTSAVNTPAPATSAVLPFRFGKLTLGDAVNADHEITHAVDHFAADDKTLYASVATVGRSTGATLNAKWRYLEGRGQLVSSISQSVATDGPAITTFKVQNPDLWPEGKYKVEISIDGKPVASQDFRIGKR
;
A
#
# COMPACT_ATOMS: atom_id res chain seq x y z
N MET A 1 40.87 11.20 23.25
CA MET A 1 41.76 12.18 22.57
C MET A 1 41.87 11.70 21.13
N LYS A 2 41.66 12.44 20.04
CA LYS A 2 41.67 13.88 19.77
C LYS A 2 40.91 14.11 18.45
N ARG A 3 40.14 15.19 18.37
CA ARG A 3 39.50 15.70 17.14
C ARG A 3 40.57 16.33 16.23
N SER A 4 40.43 16.18 14.92
CA SER A 4 40.99 17.08 13.87
C SER A 4 40.31 16.65 12.55
N SER A 5 39.36 17.38 11.95
CA SER A 5 39.36 18.76 11.47
C SER A 5 40.50 19.04 10.49
N LEU A 6 40.23 19.03 9.18
CA LEU A 6 40.91 19.89 8.21
C LEU A 6 40.11 19.99 6.90
N THR A 7 39.31 21.06 6.90
CA THR A 7 38.89 21.85 5.74
C THR A 7 39.99 21.98 4.68
N THR A 8 39.68 21.67 3.42
CA THR A 8 40.43 22.18 2.27
C THR A 8 39.47 23.02 1.42
N ARG A 9 39.67 24.34 1.50
CA ARG A 9 39.10 25.37 0.64
C ARG A 9 40.00 25.56 -0.58
N LEU A 10 39.42 26.25 -1.57
CA LEU A 10 40.01 26.95 -2.72
C LEU A 10 40.23 26.09 -3.97
N ALA A 11 40.00 26.54 -5.21
CA ALA A 11 39.27 27.66 -5.83
C ALA A 11 39.84 27.73 -7.26
N GLN A 12 39.06 27.52 -8.32
CA GLN A 12 39.30 28.05 -9.68
C GLN A 12 37.91 28.11 -10.37
N ALA A 13 37.29 29.24 -10.69
CA ALA A 13 37.67 30.46 -11.43
C ALA A 13 37.55 30.33 -12.96
N ALA A 14 36.74 31.24 -13.51
CA ALA A 14 36.75 31.81 -14.87
C ALA A 14 36.03 31.06 -16.01
N GLY A 15 35.04 31.76 -16.58
CA GLY A 15 34.38 31.44 -17.85
C GLY A 15 33.26 32.44 -18.15
N LEU A 16 33.63 33.67 -18.52
CA LEU A 16 32.75 34.75 -18.98
C LEU A 16 32.23 34.48 -20.41
N ALA A 17 31.12 35.16 -20.72
CA ALA A 17 30.72 35.70 -22.03
C ALA A 17 29.65 34.94 -22.85
N SER A 18 28.48 35.61 -22.91
CA SER A 18 27.76 36.02 -24.12
C SER A 18 27.36 34.99 -25.18
N MET A 19 26.05 34.87 -25.43
CA MET A 19 25.47 35.51 -26.62
C MET A 19 23.94 35.58 -26.60
N LEU A 20 23.47 36.73 -27.04
CA LEU A 20 22.08 37.14 -27.28
C LEU A 20 21.61 36.62 -28.65
N LEU A 21 20.32 36.27 -28.70
CA LEU A 21 19.38 36.34 -29.83
C LEU A 21 19.61 35.44 -31.06
N LEU A 22 18.62 34.58 -31.36
CA LEU A 22 17.96 34.60 -32.66
C LEU A 22 16.50 34.13 -32.53
N ALA A 23 15.62 35.04 -32.94
CA ALA A 23 14.19 34.86 -33.07
C ALA A 23 13.86 33.82 -34.15
N ALA A 24 13.01 32.85 -33.82
CA ALA A 24 12.24 32.10 -34.79
C ALA A 24 10.76 32.46 -34.61
N CYS A 25 10.28 33.35 -35.48
CA CYS A 25 8.86 33.55 -35.73
C CYS A 25 8.27 32.26 -36.31
N GLY A 26 7.23 31.73 -35.67
CA GLY A 26 6.47 30.62 -36.21
C GLY A 26 5.24 30.33 -35.37
N LYS A 27 4.10 30.88 -35.81
CA LYS A 27 2.72 30.56 -35.38
C LYS A 27 2.33 31.00 -33.96
N HIS A 28 1.68 32.15 -33.97
CA HIS A 28 0.67 32.60 -33.02
C HIS A 28 -0.42 31.52 -32.85
N GLU A 29 -0.56 30.97 -31.65
CA GLU A 29 -1.83 30.38 -31.21
C GLU A 29 -1.95 30.56 -29.70
N THR A 30 -2.83 31.48 -29.32
CA THR A 30 -3.25 31.76 -27.95
C THR A 30 -4.61 31.10 -27.75
N PRO A 31 -4.75 30.12 -26.84
CA PRO A 31 -6.06 29.81 -26.29
C PRO A 31 -6.25 30.51 -24.95
N ALA A 32 -7.19 31.44 -24.95
CA ALA A 32 -7.73 32.10 -23.77
C ALA A 32 -8.36 31.09 -22.78
N PRO A 33 -8.46 31.43 -21.49
CA PRO A 33 -9.05 30.60 -20.46
C PRO A 33 -10.57 30.61 -20.59
N THR A 34 -11.18 29.46 -20.82
CA THR A 34 -12.63 29.30 -20.64
C THR A 34 -12.92 29.13 -19.15
N ALA A 35 -13.56 30.17 -18.61
CA ALA A 35 -14.14 30.24 -17.28
C ALA A 35 -15.27 29.19 -17.09
N PRO A 36 -15.72 28.98 -15.83
CA PRO A 36 -16.43 27.79 -15.39
C PRO A 36 -17.91 27.77 -15.82
N SER A 37 -18.41 26.59 -16.15
CA SER A 37 -19.84 26.39 -16.38
C SER A 37 -20.59 26.40 -15.05
N ALA A 38 -21.46 27.40 -14.91
CA ALA A 38 -22.36 27.57 -13.78
C ALA A 38 -23.53 26.57 -13.80
N ALA A 39 -23.97 26.29 -12.58
CA ALA A 39 -25.23 25.76 -12.08
C ALA A 39 -26.44 25.66 -13.02
N SER A 40 -27.21 24.57 -12.86
CA SER A 40 -28.66 24.61 -12.55
C SER A 40 -29.17 23.21 -12.22
N SER A 41 -29.77 23.03 -11.03
CA SER A 41 -31.20 22.66 -10.88
C SER A 41 -31.54 22.26 -9.45
N MET A 42 -32.68 22.79 -8.99
CA MET A 42 -33.28 22.65 -7.67
C MET A 42 -34.18 21.40 -7.55
N ALA A 43 -34.25 20.89 -6.31
CA ALA A 43 -35.40 20.30 -5.59
C ALA A 43 -35.95 18.91 -6.04
N PRO A 44 -36.73 18.16 -5.20
CA PRO A 44 -37.29 18.49 -3.88
C PRO A 44 -37.10 17.41 -2.76
N THR A 45 -37.55 17.81 -1.56
CA THR A 45 -37.97 17.09 -0.33
C THR A 45 -38.18 15.58 -0.34
N ALA A 46 -37.77 14.91 0.75
CA ALA A 46 -38.61 13.95 1.49
C ALA A 46 -38.08 13.67 2.90
N THR A 47 -38.86 14.12 3.89
CA THR A 47 -38.94 13.65 5.28
C THR A 47 -39.03 12.13 5.38
N VAL A 48 -38.23 11.49 6.25
CA VAL A 48 -38.71 10.37 7.08
C VAL A 48 -37.97 10.38 8.43
N ALA A 49 -38.72 10.68 9.48
CA ALA A 49 -38.41 10.34 10.85
C ALA A 49 -38.90 8.90 11.12
N ILE A 50 -38.10 8.04 11.75
CA ILE A 50 -38.63 6.94 12.58
C ILE A 50 -37.70 6.76 13.79
N ALA A 51 -38.22 7.17 14.94
CA ALA A 51 -37.84 6.62 16.23
C ALA A 51 -38.35 5.17 16.31
N THR A 52 -37.58 4.25 16.89
CA THR A 52 -38.14 2.98 17.36
C THR A 52 -37.57 2.64 18.72
N SER A 53 -38.51 2.52 19.64
CA SER A 53 -38.38 2.30 21.06
C SER A 53 -37.85 0.92 21.42
N ALA A 54 -37.09 0.85 22.51
CA ALA A 54 -37.04 -0.32 23.38
C ALA A 54 -38.44 -0.56 24.00
N PRO A 55 -38.78 -1.82 24.34
CA PRO A 55 -38.63 -2.23 25.74
C PRO A 55 -38.22 -3.71 25.95
N ALA A 56 -37.52 -3.95 27.05
CA ALA A 56 -37.42 -5.25 27.77
C ALA A 56 -38.81 -5.60 28.42
N PRO A 57 -39.09 -6.78 29.06
CA PRO A 57 -38.18 -7.73 29.72
C PRO A 57 -38.58 -9.24 29.66
N ALA A 58 -37.78 -10.04 30.40
CA ALA A 58 -37.92 -11.39 30.99
C ALA A 58 -39.31 -12.11 30.92
N SER A 59 -39.43 -13.44 30.94
CA SER A 59 -38.80 -14.40 31.86
C SER A 59 -39.22 -15.84 31.53
N SER A 60 -38.48 -16.80 32.10
CA SER A 60 -38.95 -18.13 32.57
C SER A 60 -39.19 -19.26 31.56
N ALA A 61 -38.39 -20.34 31.64
CA ALA A 61 -38.76 -21.60 32.32
C ALA A 61 -38.02 -22.84 31.75
N LYS A 62 -37.31 -23.53 32.65
CA LYS A 62 -36.87 -24.94 32.55
C LYS A 62 -38.10 -25.85 32.78
N PRO A 63 -38.29 -26.99 32.09
CA PRO A 63 -37.85 -28.31 32.59
C PRO A 63 -37.30 -29.22 31.46
N GLU A 64 -36.12 -29.82 31.58
CA GLU A 64 -35.93 -31.22 32.03
C GLU A 64 -36.85 -32.27 31.38
N ALA A 65 -36.29 -33.06 30.45
CA ALA A 65 -36.73 -34.42 30.16
C ALA A 65 -35.63 -35.19 29.42
N THR A 66 -34.95 -36.08 30.14
CA THR A 66 -34.18 -37.19 29.56
C THR A 66 -35.17 -38.26 29.08
N PRO A 67 -34.99 -38.82 27.88
CA PRO A 67 -34.67 -40.25 27.86
C PRO A 67 -33.58 -40.60 26.84
N ALA A 68 -32.77 -41.57 27.24
CA ALA A 68 -31.75 -42.22 26.43
C ALA A 68 -32.31 -42.75 25.11
N ARG A 69 -31.57 -42.55 24.02
CA ARG A 69 -31.66 -43.40 22.84
C ARG A 69 -30.24 -43.79 22.42
N THR A 70 -29.92 -45.05 22.67
CA THR A 70 -28.83 -45.79 22.04
C THR A 70 -28.97 -45.65 20.53
N GLY A 71 -28.05 -44.91 19.92
CA GLY A 71 -27.92 -44.75 18.48
C GLY A 71 -26.49 -45.13 18.10
N THR A 72 -26.37 -46.33 17.53
CA THR A 72 -25.31 -46.80 16.64
C THR A 72 -24.16 -45.83 16.39
N SER A 73 -22.97 -46.19 16.89
CA SER A 73 -21.71 -45.61 16.42
C SER A 73 -21.61 -45.74 14.91
N ALA A 74 -21.95 -44.67 14.19
CA ALA A 74 -21.53 -44.51 12.82
C ALA A 74 -20.00 -44.47 12.84
N VAL A 75 -19.38 -45.50 12.28
CA VAL A 75 -17.99 -45.43 11.84
C VAL A 75 -17.94 -44.28 10.82
N ASN A 76 -17.49 -43.11 11.29
CA ASN A 76 -16.99 -42.08 10.40
C ASN A 76 -15.68 -42.63 9.84
N THR A 77 -15.78 -43.36 8.73
CA THR A 77 -14.65 -43.55 7.83
C THR A 77 -14.14 -42.14 7.48
N PRO A 78 -12.91 -41.76 7.83
CA PRO A 78 -12.38 -40.48 7.39
C PRO A 78 -12.30 -40.55 5.87
N ALA A 79 -13.19 -39.82 5.19
CA ALA A 79 -12.99 -39.52 3.78
C ALA A 79 -11.59 -38.91 3.68
N PRO A 80 -10.73 -39.36 2.73
CA PRO A 80 -9.44 -38.72 2.54
C PRO A 80 -9.71 -37.24 2.34
N ALA A 81 -9.19 -36.41 3.24
CA ALA A 81 -9.23 -34.98 3.08
C ALA A 81 -8.41 -34.69 1.83
N THR A 82 -9.10 -34.56 0.68
CA THR A 82 -8.54 -33.96 -0.52
C THR A 82 -8.01 -32.62 -0.05
N SER A 83 -6.69 -32.54 0.11
CA SER A 83 -6.03 -31.34 0.58
C SER A 83 -6.35 -30.27 -0.44
N ALA A 84 -7.29 -29.39 -0.11
CA ALA A 84 -7.69 -28.32 -0.99
C ALA A 84 -6.43 -27.47 -1.24
N VAL A 85 -5.93 -27.53 -2.48
CA VAL A 85 -4.78 -26.72 -2.88
C VAL A 85 -5.23 -25.28 -2.78
N LEU A 86 -4.74 -24.58 -1.75
CA LEU A 86 -5.02 -23.17 -1.56
C LEU A 86 -4.34 -22.41 -2.71
N PRO A 87 -5.11 -21.67 -3.54
CA PRO A 87 -4.52 -20.92 -4.64
C PRO A 87 -3.63 -19.81 -4.07
N PHE A 88 -2.57 -19.45 -4.79
CA PHE A 88 -1.72 -18.33 -4.41
C PHE A 88 -2.50 -17.01 -4.36
N ARG A 89 -2.51 -16.33 -3.21
CA ARG A 89 -3.24 -15.08 -2.99
C ARG A 89 -2.45 -14.12 -2.12
N PHE A 90 -2.73 -12.84 -2.30
CA PHE A 90 -2.30 -11.80 -1.37
C PHE A 90 -3.01 -11.98 -0.02
N GLY A 91 -2.26 -11.82 1.07
CA GLY A 91 -2.78 -11.87 2.45
C GLY A 91 -2.78 -10.50 3.11
N LYS A 92 -1.59 -9.90 3.29
CA LYS A 92 -1.43 -8.62 4.00
C LYS A 92 -0.26 -7.83 3.45
N LEU A 93 -0.39 -6.50 3.47
CA LEU A 93 0.69 -5.56 3.20
C LEU A 93 0.97 -4.77 4.46
N THR A 94 2.24 -4.57 4.78
CA THR A 94 2.67 -3.78 5.93
C THR A 94 3.89 -2.96 5.54
N LEU A 95 3.81 -1.66 5.77
CA LEU A 95 4.89 -0.71 5.51
C LEU A 95 5.60 -0.39 6.81
N GLY A 96 6.91 -0.19 6.72
CA GLY A 96 7.72 0.19 7.86
C GLY A 96 9.15 0.56 7.53
N ASP A 97 9.88 1.01 8.54
CA ASP A 97 11.29 1.40 8.45
C ASP A 97 12.27 0.32 8.94
N ALA A 98 11.76 -0.74 9.59
CA ALA A 98 12.57 -1.84 10.10
C ALA A 98 11.94 -3.21 9.79
N VAL A 99 12.79 -4.21 9.54
CA VAL A 99 12.44 -5.60 9.24
C VAL A 99 13.25 -6.56 10.11
N ASN A 100 12.68 -7.68 10.54
CA ASN A 100 13.38 -8.75 11.26
C ASN A 100 14.01 -9.78 10.29
N ALA A 101 14.61 -10.83 10.86
CA ALA A 101 15.18 -11.94 10.09
C ALA A 101 14.12 -12.74 9.30
N ASP A 102 12.87 -12.71 9.76
CA ASP A 102 11.72 -13.41 9.16
C ASP A 102 11.02 -12.57 8.07
N HIS A 103 11.61 -11.47 7.61
CA HIS A 103 11.06 -10.60 6.57
C HIS A 103 9.78 -9.83 6.99
N GLU A 104 9.49 -9.78 8.30
CA GLU A 104 8.38 -9.05 8.87
C GLU A 104 8.77 -7.65 9.32
N ILE A 105 7.85 -6.71 9.15
CA ILE A 105 8.01 -5.34 9.64
C ILE A 105 7.87 -5.32 11.17
N THR A 106 8.91 -4.89 11.86
CA THR A 106 8.90 -4.74 13.33
C THR A 106 8.36 -3.39 13.77
N HIS A 107 8.55 -2.35 12.96
CA HIS A 107 8.02 -1.01 13.15
C HIS A 107 7.12 -0.64 11.99
N ALA A 108 5.82 -0.83 12.17
CA ALA A 108 4.82 -0.49 11.17
C ALA A 108 4.53 1.02 11.22
N VAL A 109 4.79 1.71 10.11
CA VAL A 109 4.58 3.15 9.95
C VAL A 109 4.11 3.48 8.54
N ASP A 110 3.18 4.41 8.42
CA ASP A 110 2.69 4.97 7.15
C ASP A 110 3.16 6.41 6.89
N HIS A 111 3.96 6.96 7.81
CA HIS A 111 4.58 8.28 7.68
C HIS A 111 6.09 8.16 7.85
N PHE A 112 6.85 8.43 6.80
CA PHE A 112 8.32 8.33 6.77
C PHE A 112 8.95 9.72 6.73
N ALA A 113 10.18 9.85 7.25
CA ALA A 113 10.95 11.07 7.11
C ALA A 113 11.51 11.18 5.68
N ALA A 114 11.66 12.41 5.17
CA ALA A 114 12.31 12.64 3.88
C ALA A 114 13.78 12.17 3.86
N ASP A 115 14.42 12.14 5.04
CA ASP A 115 15.79 11.68 5.26
C ASP A 115 15.92 10.14 5.36
N ASP A 116 14.81 9.39 5.42
CA ASP A 116 14.84 7.92 5.52
C ASP A 116 15.36 7.32 4.22
N LYS A 117 16.59 6.82 4.21
CA LYS A 117 17.22 6.30 2.99
C LYS A 117 16.61 5.00 2.48
N THR A 118 15.82 4.30 3.30
CA THR A 118 15.28 2.99 2.97
C THR A 118 13.85 2.85 3.48
N LEU A 119 12.96 2.38 2.61
CA LEU A 119 11.59 2.01 2.96
C LEU A 119 11.41 0.51 2.75
N TYR A 120 10.64 -0.10 3.65
CA TYR A 120 10.31 -1.52 3.57
C TYR A 120 8.80 -1.71 3.40
N ALA A 121 8.43 -2.62 2.50
CA ALA A 121 7.08 -3.16 2.40
C ALA A 121 7.13 -4.67 2.52
N SER A 122 6.54 -5.21 3.57
CA SER A 122 6.37 -6.65 3.73
C SER A 122 5.01 -7.07 3.20
N VAL A 123 5.02 -8.07 2.32
CA VAL A 123 3.83 -8.68 1.73
C VAL A 123 3.72 -10.10 2.24
N ALA A 124 2.70 -10.37 3.04
CA ALA A 124 2.28 -11.71 3.37
C ALA A 124 1.41 -12.26 2.24
N THR A 125 1.77 -13.44 1.75
CA THR A 125 1.02 -14.21 0.76
C THR A 125 0.62 -15.55 1.34
N VAL A 126 -0.45 -16.13 0.79
CA VAL A 126 -0.99 -17.41 1.23
C VAL A 126 -1.22 -18.33 0.03
N GLY A 127 -1.30 -19.63 0.30
CA GLY A 127 -1.49 -20.65 -0.73
C GLY A 127 -0.20 -21.07 -1.40
N ARG A 128 -0.33 -21.78 -2.52
CA ARG A 128 0.78 -22.42 -3.23
C ARG A 128 1.04 -21.78 -4.59
N SER A 129 2.32 -21.54 -4.88
CA SER A 129 2.85 -20.99 -6.13
C SER A 129 4.16 -21.65 -6.52
N THR A 130 4.34 -21.95 -7.81
CA THR A 130 5.59 -22.49 -8.37
C THR A 130 6.51 -21.42 -8.96
N GLY A 131 6.10 -20.14 -8.94
CA GLY A 131 6.87 -19.04 -9.53
C GLY A 131 6.07 -17.78 -9.84
N ALA A 132 5.12 -17.41 -8.98
CA ALA A 132 4.32 -16.20 -9.15
C ALA A 132 5.21 -14.95 -9.07
N THR A 133 4.95 -13.97 -9.93
CA THR A 133 5.72 -12.72 -9.93
C THR A 133 5.01 -11.68 -9.09
N LEU A 134 5.55 -11.36 -7.92
CA LEU A 134 5.12 -10.19 -7.17
C LEU A 134 5.84 -8.96 -7.69
N ASN A 135 5.09 -7.88 -7.87
CA ASN A 135 5.64 -6.59 -8.24
C ASN A 135 5.15 -5.53 -7.24
N ALA A 136 6.08 -4.77 -6.68
CA ALA A 136 5.81 -3.64 -5.81
C ALA A 136 6.16 -2.34 -6.54
N LYS A 137 5.13 -1.60 -6.95
CA LYS A 137 5.25 -0.30 -7.62
C LYS A 137 4.99 0.83 -6.65
N TRP A 138 5.99 1.67 -6.49
CA TRP A 138 5.98 2.84 -5.63
C TRP A 138 5.77 4.07 -6.50
N ARG A 139 4.72 4.84 -6.21
CA ARG A 139 4.38 6.06 -6.95
C ARG A 139 4.26 7.22 -5.99
N TYR A 140 4.80 8.35 -6.41
CA TYR A 140 4.56 9.64 -5.79
C TYR A 140 3.29 10.21 -6.38
N LEU A 141 2.27 10.45 -5.56
CA LEU A 141 0.92 10.82 -5.99
C LEU A 141 0.73 12.30 -6.25
N GLU A 142 1.67 13.15 -5.84
CA GLU A 142 1.56 14.58 -6.11
C GLU A 142 1.78 14.90 -7.59
N GLY A 143 1.14 15.96 -8.08
CA GLY A 143 1.19 16.35 -9.49
C GLY A 143 0.53 15.32 -10.41
N ARG A 144 1.30 14.75 -11.36
CA ARG A 144 0.80 13.79 -12.36
C ARG A 144 0.94 12.31 -11.95
N GLY A 145 1.40 12.02 -10.74
CA GLY A 145 1.62 10.64 -10.29
C GLY A 145 2.89 10.05 -10.89
N GLN A 146 4.05 10.28 -10.28
CA GLN A 146 5.35 9.82 -10.79
C GLN A 146 5.69 8.41 -10.28
N LEU A 147 6.24 7.55 -11.15
CA LEU A 147 6.80 6.26 -10.71
C LEU A 147 8.15 6.51 -10.03
N VAL A 148 8.26 6.08 -8.77
CA VAL A 148 9.45 6.27 -7.95
C VAL A 148 10.34 5.04 -8.00
N SER A 149 9.73 3.86 -7.83
CA SER A 149 10.44 2.59 -7.92
C SER A 149 9.49 1.47 -8.31
N SER A 150 10.01 0.42 -8.93
CA SER A 150 9.26 -0.79 -9.26
C SER A 150 10.18 -1.97 -9.07
N ILE A 151 9.83 -2.85 -8.13
CA ILE A 151 10.62 -4.04 -7.79
C ILE A 151 9.78 -5.26 -8.11
N SER A 152 10.31 -6.16 -8.92
CA SER A 152 9.69 -7.45 -9.24
C SER A 152 10.47 -8.59 -8.61
N GLN A 153 9.78 -9.54 -7.99
CA GLN A 153 10.35 -10.73 -7.39
C GLN A 153 9.50 -11.96 -7.73
N SER A 154 10.15 -13.04 -8.14
CA SER A 154 9.49 -14.33 -8.34
C SER A 154 9.45 -15.08 -7.02
N VAL A 155 8.27 -15.57 -6.64
CA VAL A 155 8.02 -16.27 -5.37
C VAL A 155 7.45 -17.65 -5.67
N ALA A 156 8.15 -18.68 -5.23
CA ALA A 156 7.68 -20.06 -5.18
C ALA A 156 7.54 -20.45 -3.71
N THR A 157 6.33 -20.85 -3.31
CA THR A 157 5.99 -21.23 -1.92
C THR A 157 4.88 -22.27 -1.94
N ASP A 158 4.87 -23.17 -0.97
CA ASP A 158 3.83 -24.18 -0.79
C ASP A 158 2.88 -23.85 0.38
N GLY A 159 2.91 -22.61 0.87
CA GLY A 159 2.10 -22.12 1.98
C GLY A 159 2.29 -20.62 2.26
N PRO A 160 1.88 -20.15 3.46
CA PRO A 160 2.09 -18.77 3.88
C PRO A 160 3.55 -18.35 3.76
N ALA A 161 3.82 -17.26 3.06
CA ALA A 161 5.15 -16.73 2.86
C ALA A 161 5.16 -15.21 2.96
N ILE A 162 6.25 -14.67 3.47
CA ILE A 162 6.43 -13.24 3.67
C ILE A 162 7.56 -12.76 2.76
N THR A 163 7.29 -11.74 1.96
CA THR A 163 8.24 -11.17 1.01
C THR A 163 8.41 -9.69 1.30
N THR A 164 9.62 -9.26 1.66
CA THR A 164 9.92 -7.84 1.88
C THR A 164 10.52 -7.20 0.63
N PHE A 165 9.90 -6.12 0.18
CA PHE A 165 10.43 -5.21 -0.82
C PHE A 165 11.16 -4.08 -0.11
N LYS A 166 12.44 -3.90 -0.45
CA LYS A 166 13.29 -2.82 0.07
C LYS A 166 13.52 -1.81 -1.03
N VAL A 167 13.10 -0.56 -0.81
CA VAL A 167 13.41 0.56 -1.70
C VAL A 167 14.45 1.43 -1.05
N GLN A 168 15.52 1.75 -1.77
CA GLN A 168 16.57 2.63 -1.28
C GLN A 168 16.67 3.86 -2.16
N ASN A 169 16.78 5.02 -1.52
CA ASN A 169 17.09 6.28 -2.16
C ASN A 169 18.29 6.89 -1.42
N PRO A 170 19.46 7.07 -2.07
CA PRO A 170 20.60 7.72 -1.44
C PRO A 170 20.36 9.21 -1.19
N ASP A 171 19.46 9.82 -1.98
CA ASP A 171 19.03 11.21 -1.87
C ASP A 171 17.79 11.35 -0.97
N LEU A 172 17.36 12.60 -0.76
CA LEU A 172 16.13 12.91 -0.04
C LEU A 172 14.90 12.49 -0.85
N TRP A 173 13.92 11.92 -0.17
CA TRP A 173 12.62 11.62 -0.78
C TRP A 173 11.80 12.91 -0.93
N PRO A 174 11.13 13.13 -2.08
CA PRO A 174 10.19 14.23 -2.22
C PRO A 174 9.10 14.19 -1.14
N GLU A 175 8.83 15.29 -0.47
CA GLU A 175 7.76 15.33 0.54
C GLU A 175 6.38 15.30 -0.13
N GLY A 176 5.48 14.44 0.34
CA GLY A 176 4.09 14.38 -0.11
C GLY A 176 3.47 13.01 0.03
N LYS A 177 2.40 12.76 -0.74
CA LYS A 177 1.67 11.49 -0.72
C LYS A 177 2.30 10.49 -1.68
N TYR A 178 2.35 9.25 -1.24
CA TYR A 178 2.85 8.12 -2.00
C TYR A 178 1.85 6.98 -1.95
N LYS A 179 2.00 6.06 -2.90
CA LYS A 179 1.26 4.81 -2.94
C LYS A 179 2.18 3.69 -3.36
N VAL A 180 2.12 2.59 -2.63
CA VAL A 180 2.64 1.31 -3.08
C VAL A 180 1.49 0.48 -3.63
N GLU A 181 1.70 -0.13 -4.78
CA GLU A 181 0.77 -1.04 -5.44
C GLU A 181 1.46 -2.40 -5.58
N ILE A 182 0.84 -3.43 -5.02
CA ILE A 182 1.28 -4.81 -5.12
C ILE A 182 0.49 -5.49 -6.22
N SER A 183 1.21 -6.11 -7.16
CA SER A 183 0.65 -6.90 -8.24
C SER A 183 1.18 -8.33 -8.20
N ILE A 184 0.34 -9.30 -8.52
CA ILE A 184 0.71 -10.70 -8.72
C ILE A 184 0.50 -11.03 -10.19
N ASP A 185 1.56 -11.48 -10.88
CA ASP A 185 1.55 -11.80 -12.31
C ASP A 185 1.00 -10.65 -13.17
N GLY A 186 1.37 -9.42 -12.81
CA GLY A 186 0.94 -8.19 -13.48
C GLY A 186 -0.48 -7.73 -13.12
N LYS A 187 -1.22 -8.46 -12.28
CA LYS A 187 -2.56 -8.07 -11.81
C LYS A 187 -2.45 -7.36 -10.46
N PRO A 188 -2.90 -6.10 -10.32
CA PRO A 188 -2.89 -5.42 -9.03
C PRO A 188 -3.85 -6.12 -8.06
N VAL A 189 -3.35 -6.45 -6.87
CA VAL A 189 -4.10 -7.17 -5.83
C VAL A 189 -4.29 -6.35 -4.55
N ALA A 190 -3.38 -5.41 -4.29
CA ALA A 190 -3.45 -4.53 -3.14
C ALA A 190 -2.74 -3.21 -3.44
N SER A 191 -3.15 -2.16 -2.73
CA SER A 191 -2.43 -0.90 -2.70
C SER A 191 -2.54 -0.29 -1.32
N GLN A 192 -1.52 0.48 -0.94
CA GLN A 192 -1.48 1.18 0.33
C GLN A 192 -0.89 2.57 0.10
N ASP A 193 -1.63 3.57 0.57
CA ASP A 193 -1.17 4.96 0.57
C ASP A 193 -0.34 5.21 1.83
N PHE A 194 0.68 6.05 1.69
CA PHE A 194 1.55 6.48 2.77
C PHE A 194 2.08 7.89 2.47
N ARG A 195 2.75 8.51 3.43
CA ARG A 195 3.27 9.87 3.28
C ARG A 195 4.75 9.91 3.63
N ILE A 196 5.47 10.78 2.94
CA ILE A 196 6.85 11.12 3.28
C ILE A 196 6.88 12.62 3.57
N GLY A 197 7.46 13.00 4.69
CA GLY A 197 7.57 14.40 5.08
C GLY A 197 8.22 14.54 6.45
N LYS A 198 8.23 15.76 6.99
CA LYS A 198 8.69 15.98 8.38
C LYS A 198 7.73 15.31 9.37
N ARG A 199 8.28 14.43 10.22
CA ARG A 199 7.58 13.82 11.36
C ARG A 199 7.33 14.83 12.48
#